data_AF-A0A8X7RR50-F1
#
_entry.id   AF-A0A8X7RR50-F1
#
_cell.length_a   1.000
_cell.length_b   1.000
_cell.length_c   1.000
_cell.angle_alpha   90.00
_cell.angle_beta   90.00
_cell.angle_gamma   90.00
#
_symmetry.space_group_name_H-M   'P 1'
#
loop_
_entity.id
_entity.type
_entity.pdbx_description
1 polymer ?
#
loop_
_entity_poly.entity_id
_entity_poly.type
_entity_poly.pdbx_seq_one_letter_code
_entity_poly.pdbx_strand_id
1 'polypeptide(L)'
;MLPYLKKLRHYAGGLPLVSGNYVSSESLIGVNVDPQLPPEDVSFAVVPTFSYFEFIPLHRQQNQQDMTSDGGDFVEEKPAVPLSQVKLGQEYEVVLTTFTGK
;
A
#
# COMPACT_ATOMS: atom_id res chain seq x y z
N MET A 1 4.26 -1.46 12.45
CA MET A 1 5.02 -2.40 13.31
C MET A 1 6.36 -1.84 13.79
N LEU A 2 7.11 -1.11 12.97
CA LEU A 2 8.48 -0.64 13.28
C LEU A 2 8.68 -0.03 14.68
N PRO A 3 7.80 0.85 15.22
CA PRO A 3 8.01 1.43 16.54
C PRO A 3 8.01 0.42 17.70
N TYR A 4 7.35 -0.73 17.53
CA TYR A 4 7.18 -1.75 18.57
C TYR A 4 8.20 -2.89 18.46
N LEU A 5 8.94 -2.95 17.36
CA LEU A 5 9.75 -4.10 16.99
C LEU A 5 10.81 -4.46 18.04
N LYS A 6 11.47 -3.46 18.62
CA LYS A 6 12.49 -3.66 19.67
C LYS A 6 11.92 -4.37 20.91
N LYS A 7 10.75 -3.92 21.40
CA LYS A 7 10.11 -4.53 22.57
C LYS A 7 9.58 -5.93 22.23
N LEU A 8 8.96 -6.09 21.06
CA LEU A 8 8.48 -7.39 20.61
C LEU A 8 9.60 -8.42 20.50
N ARG A 9 10.75 -8.07 19.89
CA ARG A 9 11.91 -8.96 19.80
C ARG A 9 12.45 -9.36 21.18
N HIS A 10 12.46 -8.45 22.15
CA HIS A 10 12.88 -8.76 23.51
C HIS A 10 11.96 -9.80 24.16
N TYR A 11 10.63 -9.63 24.07
CA TYR A 11 9.68 -10.55 24.70
C TYR A 11 9.44 -11.83 23.89
N ALA A 12 9.64 -11.81 22.58
CA ALA A 12 9.47 -12.97 21.70
C ALA A 12 10.54 -14.04 21.92
N GLY A 13 11.68 -13.71 22.54
CA GLY A 13 12.69 -14.71 22.91
C GLY A 13 13.25 -15.52 21.74
N GLY A 14 13.33 -14.93 20.55
CA GLY A 14 13.78 -15.59 19.32
C GLY A 14 12.66 -16.20 18.47
N LEU A 15 11.39 -16.09 18.88
CA LEU A 15 10.26 -16.49 18.03
C LEU A 15 10.15 -15.57 16.80
N PRO A 16 9.80 -16.13 15.62
CA PRO A 16 9.52 -15.34 14.43
C PRO A 16 8.38 -14.34 14.66
N LEU A 17 8.59 -13.10 14.26
CA LEU A 17 7.55 -12.08 14.24
C LEU A 17 6.94 -12.05 12.84
N VAL A 18 5.69 -12.51 12.72
CA VAL A 18 5.02 -12.67 11.43
C VAL A 18 3.94 -11.61 11.25
N SER A 19 3.94 -10.94 10.10
CA SER A 19 2.85 -10.07 9.65
C SER A 19 2.07 -10.81 8.57
N GLY A 20 0.87 -11.29 8.90
CA GLY A 20 0.12 -12.22 8.04
C GLY A 20 -0.72 -11.55 6.96
N ASN A 21 -1.57 -10.59 7.36
CA ASN A 21 -2.57 -9.99 6.46
C ASN A 21 -2.50 -8.47 6.51
N TYR A 22 -2.78 -7.84 5.37
CA TYR A 22 -3.07 -6.42 5.23
C TYR A 22 -4.57 -6.24 4.99
N VAL A 23 -5.26 -5.66 5.98
CA VAL A 23 -6.72 -5.57 6.02
C VAL A 23 -7.17 -4.24 6.63
N SER A 24 -8.38 -3.82 6.29
CA SER A 24 -9.05 -2.67 6.90
C SER A 24 -10.49 -3.01 7.29
N SER A 25 -11.23 -2.06 7.85
CA SER A 25 -12.67 -2.21 8.12
C SER A 25 -13.49 -2.34 6.84
N GLU A 26 -13.01 -1.77 5.74
CA GLU A 26 -13.69 -1.70 4.46
C GLU A 26 -13.50 -3.00 3.64
N SER A 27 -12.30 -3.60 3.66
CA SER A 27 -12.04 -4.87 2.97
C SER A 27 -10.75 -5.59 3.42
N LEU A 28 -10.65 -6.87 3.08
CA LEU A 28 -9.37 -7.57 3.04
C LEU A 28 -8.60 -7.12 1.80
N ILE A 29 -7.33 -6.73 1.95
CA ILE A 29 -6.55 -6.16 0.85
C ILE A 29 -5.54 -7.18 0.33
N GLY A 30 -4.67 -7.68 1.20
CA GLY A 30 -3.58 -8.56 0.77
C GLY A 30 -3.05 -9.47 1.85
N VAL A 31 -2.24 -10.43 1.41
CA VAL A 31 -1.62 -11.45 2.26
C VAL A 31 -0.11 -11.45 2.08
N ASN A 32 0.61 -11.73 3.16
CA ASN A 32 2.06 -11.92 3.08
C ASN A 32 2.35 -13.32 2.54
N VAL A 33 2.88 -13.40 1.33
CA VAL A 33 3.25 -14.65 0.67
C VAL A 33 4.60 -15.21 1.15
N ASP A 34 5.41 -14.38 1.79
CA ASP A 34 6.73 -14.70 2.31
C ASP A 34 6.81 -14.46 3.84
N PRO A 35 6.11 -15.26 4.66
CA PRO A 35 5.99 -15.04 6.11
C PRO A 35 7.30 -15.21 6.90
N GLN A 36 8.36 -15.69 6.24
CA GLN A 36 9.68 -15.85 6.83
C GLN A 36 10.52 -14.56 6.80
N LEU A 37 10.14 -13.58 5.97
CA LEU A 37 10.85 -12.32 5.89
C LEU A 37 10.73 -11.54 7.21
N PRO A 38 11.77 -10.79 7.60
CA PRO A 38 11.73 -9.97 8.79
C PRO A 38 10.62 -8.89 8.65
N PRO A 39 10.02 -8.42 9.76
CA PRO A 39 8.96 -7.40 9.71
C PRO A 39 9.32 -6.10 9.00
N GLU A 40 10.61 -5.83 8.80
CA GLU A 40 11.15 -4.69 8.04
C GLU A 40 10.97 -4.83 6.53
N ASP A 41 10.96 -6.06 6.01
CA ASP A 41 10.97 -6.36 4.56
C ASP A 41 9.65 -7.00 4.10
N VAL A 42 8.59 -6.84 4.88
CA VAL A 42 7.29 -7.44 4.56
C VAL A 42 6.68 -6.80 3.30
N SER A 43 6.18 -7.66 2.42
CA SER A 43 5.33 -7.25 1.29
C SER A 43 4.01 -8.02 1.35
N PHE A 44 2.93 -7.37 0.88
CA PHE A 44 1.60 -7.97 0.82
C PHE A 44 1.16 -8.06 -0.63
N ALA A 45 0.82 -9.27 -1.07
CA ALA A 45 0.22 -9.49 -2.37
C ALA A 45 -1.27 -9.15 -2.28
N VAL A 46 -1.71 -8.18 -3.09
CA VAL A 46 -3.14 -7.86 -3.22
C VAL A 46 -3.86 -9.05 -3.83
N VAL A 47 -4.96 -9.47 -3.20
CA VAL A 47 -5.75 -10.62 -3.68
C VAL A 47 -6.92 -10.08 -4.53
N PRO A 48 -6.91 -10.26 -5.86
CA PRO A 48 -7.85 -9.57 -6.75
C PRO A 48 -9.33 -9.92 -6.55
N THR A 49 -9.62 -11.00 -5.81
CA THR A 49 -10.99 -11.47 -5.57
C THR A 49 -11.65 -10.84 -4.34
N PHE A 50 -10.90 -10.11 -3.49
CA PHE A 50 -11.48 -9.50 -2.28
C PHE A 50 -12.27 -8.23 -2.56
N SER A 51 -11.81 -7.41 -3.51
CA SER A 51 -12.44 -6.17 -3.98
C SER A 51 -11.95 -5.85 -5.39
N TYR A 52 -12.53 -4.84 -6.02
CA TYR A 52 -11.89 -4.18 -7.15
C TYR A 52 -10.92 -3.12 -6.63
N PHE A 53 -9.70 -3.11 -7.17
CA PHE A 53 -8.57 -2.29 -6.68
C PHE A 53 -8.07 -1.34 -7.76
N GLU A 54 -7.97 -0.07 -7.40
CA GLU A 54 -7.36 1.00 -8.19
C GLU A 54 -6.30 1.74 -7.36
N PHE A 55 -5.40 2.44 -8.04
CA PHE A 55 -4.21 3.03 -7.42
C PHE A 55 -3.97 4.45 -7.93
N ILE A 56 -4.01 5.44 -7.03
CA ILE A 56 -3.74 6.85 -7.36
C ILE A 56 -2.28 7.16 -7.05
N PRO A 57 -1.45 7.62 -8.00
CA PRO A 57 -0.03 7.92 -7.73
C PRO A 57 0.15 9.10 -6.77
N LEU A 58 0.88 8.90 -5.65
CA LEU A 58 1.10 9.95 -4.64
C LEU A 58 2.10 11.02 -5.08
N HIS A 59 3.15 10.62 -5.79
CA HIS A 59 4.21 11.51 -6.25
C HIS A 59 4.26 11.52 -7.78
N ARG A 60 4.10 12.70 -8.40
CA ARG A 60 4.46 12.90 -9.80
C ARG A 60 5.98 12.70 -9.88
N GLN A 61 6.44 11.68 -10.62
CA GLN A 61 7.84 11.65 -11.05
C GLN A 61 8.13 13.02 -11.65
N GLN A 62 9.02 13.76 -10.99
CA GLN A 62 9.41 15.11 -11.34
C GLN A 62 10.25 15.04 -12.62
N ASN A 63 9.62 14.68 -13.73
CA ASN A 63 10.11 15.10 -15.02
C ASN A 63 9.93 16.62 -15.03
N GLN A 64 11.06 17.29 -14.84
CA GLN A 64 11.22 18.73 -14.98
C GLN A 64 10.69 19.17 -16.34
N GLN A 65 9.43 19.58 -16.37
CA GLN A 65 8.85 20.53 -17.30
C GLN A 65 7.50 20.91 -16.70
N ASP A 66 7.30 22.22 -16.57
CA ASP A 66 6.10 22.89 -16.07
C ASP A 66 6.04 23.10 -14.54
N MET A 67 7.08 23.76 -14.04
CA MET A 67 6.94 24.70 -12.93
C MET A 67 6.33 26.00 -13.47
N THR A 68 5.00 26.13 -13.43
CA THR A 68 4.30 27.43 -13.35
C THR A 68 2.91 27.24 -12.73
N SER A 69 2.44 28.30 -12.07
CA SER A 69 1.16 28.48 -11.34
C SER A 69 1.07 27.70 -10.02
N ASP A 70 1.31 28.28 -8.84
CA ASP A 70 0.59 29.41 -8.19
C ASP A 70 -0.92 29.22 -8.16
N GLY A 71 -1.49 29.24 -6.96
CA GLY A 71 -2.92 29.08 -6.71
C GLY A 71 -3.32 27.65 -6.32
N GLY A 72 -3.78 27.47 -5.08
CA GLY A 72 -4.34 26.20 -4.63
C GLY A 72 -5.56 25.84 -5.46
N ASP A 73 -5.48 24.73 -6.18
CA ASP A 73 -6.63 24.06 -6.76
C ASP A 73 -6.26 22.61 -7.01
N PHE A 74 -7.26 21.73 -6.96
CA PHE A 74 -7.16 20.30 -7.26
C PHE A 74 -6.53 20.11 -8.64
N VAL A 75 -5.21 19.90 -8.70
CA VAL A 75 -4.52 19.62 -9.97
C VAL A 75 -4.85 18.18 -10.35
N GLU A 76 -5.70 18.05 -11.38
CA GLU A 76 -6.13 16.84 -12.07
C GLU A 76 -5.27 15.61 -11.73
N GLU A 77 -5.76 14.80 -10.78
CA GLU A 77 -5.14 13.52 -10.43
C GLU A 77 -4.93 12.73 -11.71
N LYS A 78 -3.72 12.18 -11.91
CA LYS A 78 -3.58 11.13 -12.91
C LYS A 78 -4.64 10.06 -12.60
N PRO A 79 -5.36 9.57 -13.62
CA PRO A 79 -6.44 8.63 -13.39
C PRO A 79 -5.91 7.45 -12.61
N ALA A 80 -6.72 6.97 -11.67
CA ALA A 80 -6.41 5.78 -10.90
C ALA A 80 -6.08 4.64 -11.88
N VAL A 81 -4.98 3.94 -11.64
CA VAL A 81 -4.56 2.82 -12.48
C VAL A 81 -5.08 1.52 -11.89
N PRO A 82 -5.49 0.54 -12.71
CA PRO A 82 -5.92 -0.76 -12.21
C PRO A 82 -4.74 -1.52 -11.60
N LEU A 83 -5.03 -2.51 -10.75
CA LEU A 83 -4.03 -3.37 -10.10
C LEU A 83 -2.96 -3.94 -11.05
N SER A 84 -3.29 -4.23 -12.30
CA SER A 84 -2.35 -4.79 -13.29
C SER A 84 -1.35 -3.78 -13.87
N GLN A 85 -1.52 -2.48 -13.61
CA GLN A 85 -0.73 -1.40 -14.21
C GLN A 85 0.12 -0.62 -13.20
N VAL A 86 0.21 -1.10 -11.95
CA VAL A 86 1.10 -0.51 -10.95
C VAL A 86 2.57 -0.70 -11.35
N LYS A 87 3.41 0.28 -11.01
CA LYS A 87 4.84 0.28 -11.34
C LYS A 87 5.68 0.02 -10.10
N LEU A 88 6.72 -0.80 -10.27
CA LEU A 88 7.71 -1.04 -9.22
C LEU A 88 8.37 0.27 -8.78
N GLY A 89 8.48 0.46 -7.46
CA GLY A 89 9.10 1.64 -6.86
C GLY A 89 8.26 2.92 -6.90
N GLN A 90 7.03 2.87 -7.41
CA GLN A 90 6.09 3.99 -7.34
C GLN A 90 5.17 3.83 -6.12
N GLU A 91 4.89 4.96 -5.47
CA GLU A 91 3.97 5.03 -4.35
C GLU A 91 2.57 5.43 -4.82
N TYR A 92 1.56 4.77 -4.24
CA TYR A 92 0.17 4.94 -4.59
C TYR A 92 -0.72 4.95 -3.33
N GLU A 93 -1.82 5.68 -3.41
CA GLU A 93 -2.98 5.51 -2.54
C GLU A 93 -3.87 4.40 -3.11
N VAL A 94 -4.32 3.49 -2.25
CA VAL A 94 -5.20 2.38 -2.65
C VAL A 94 -6.66 2.83 -2.61
N VAL A 95 -7.37 2.60 -3.71
CA VAL A 95 -8.81 2.85 -3.84
C VAL A 95 -9.51 1.51 -3.98
N LEU A 96 -10.57 1.33 -3.20
CA LEU A 96 -11.30 0.07 -3.08
C LEU A 96 -12.74 0.28 -3.53
N THR A 97 -13.20 -0.56 -4.46
CA THR A 97 -14.64 -0.77 -4.69
C THR A 97 -15.01 -2.14 -4.14
N THR A 98 -15.84 -2.16 -3.10
CA THR A 98 -16.19 -3.36 -2.35
C THR A 98 -17.56 -3.90 -2.75
N PHE A 99 -17.84 -5.16 -2.45
CA PHE A 99 -19.15 -5.77 -2.70
C PHE A 99 -20.29 -5.15 -1.87
N THR A 100 -19.97 -4.43 -0.79
CA THR A 100 -20.98 -3.83 0.09
C THR A 100 -21.43 -2.45 -0.37
N GLY A 101 -20.70 -1.82 -1.32
CA GLY A 101 -21.09 -0.55 -1.94
C GLY A 101 -21.31 0.60 -0.95
N LYS A 102 -20.64 0.57 0.19
CA LYS A 102 -20.73 1.59 1.24
C LYS A 102 -19.72 2.71 1.04
#